data_AF-A0A378Q5B0-F1
#
_entry.id   AF-A0A378Q5B0-F1
#
_cell.length_a   1.000
_cell.length_b   1.000
_cell.length_c   1.000
_cell.angle_alpha   90.00
_cell.angle_beta   90.00
_cell.angle_gamma   90.00
#
_symmetry.space_group_name_H-M   'P 1'
#
loop_
_entity.id
_entity.type
_entity.pdbx_description
1 polymer ?
#
loop_
_entity_poly.entity_id
_entity_poly.type
_entity_poly.pdbx_seq_one_letter_code
_entity_poly.pdbx_strand_id
1 'polypeptide(L)'
;MVSRPTTTEKNAAGSSQGTLQSAKQATATDQGAGLLWLFIALTVLAFLYMVYNFAHTMAQVSAAEAVNQNLLLHIGLPALIVLVGIGLVSYVAYRQITAKQAIDQTASEQDLRRQRQAMEEETLRSQRIQEENERNQMAILRLLDELGDLAEGDLTVNATVSEDFTGAIADSVNFAIDQLRQLVAAINTTAERVAVASVDTQTTAVQLAEASENQAQEIAGASAAINQMAVSIDQVSSNATESAQVADRSVAIAHNGAEVVQRTIDGMNTIRDQIQETSKRIKRLGESSQEIGNIVGLINDIADQTNILALNAAIQASMAGEAGRGFAVVADEVQRLAERSATATKQIETLVKTIQADTNEAVMSMESTTAEVVRGARLAKDAGEALEEVQQVSNNLAALIQNISNEARQQAASAGHISNTMNVIQDITSQTTSGTLATARSIGQLNEMAAELQQSVSGFKLPDEMLAH
;
A
#
# COMPACT_ATOMS: atom_id res chain seq x y z
N MET A 1 -43.56 -5.96 -31.60
CA MET A 1 -44.07 -4.71 -31.01
C MET A 1 -43.00 -3.66 -31.25
N VAL A 2 -43.14 -2.53 -31.95
CA VAL A 2 -44.23 -1.74 -32.56
C VAL A 2 -43.48 -0.83 -33.57
N SER A 3 -43.68 -0.98 -34.88
CA SER A 3 -44.45 -0.13 -35.82
C SER A 3 -43.69 1.01 -36.52
N ARG A 4 -43.95 1.10 -37.84
CA ARG A 4 -43.43 1.97 -38.91
C ARG A 4 -43.64 3.49 -38.69
N PRO A 5 -43.13 4.31 -39.61
CA PRO A 5 -44.07 4.89 -40.60
C PRO A 5 -43.55 4.89 -42.06
N THR A 6 -44.48 4.77 -43.02
CA THR A 6 -44.28 5.05 -44.46
C THR A 6 -45.45 5.87 -44.96
N THR A 7 -45.17 7.06 -45.48
CA THR A 7 -46.09 7.95 -46.18
C THR A 7 -45.85 7.82 -47.68
N THR A 8 -46.82 7.31 -48.43
CA THR A 8 -46.88 7.43 -49.90
C THR A 8 -48.29 7.10 -50.38
N GLU A 9 -49.22 8.03 -50.17
CA GLU A 9 -50.54 7.97 -50.79
C GLU A 9 -51.07 9.39 -51.01
N LYS A 10 -50.59 10.02 -52.09
CA LYS A 10 -51.17 11.24 -52.68
C LYS A 10 -50.55 11.46 -54.06
N ASN A 11 -50.99 10.70 -55.05
CA ASN A 11 -50.98 11.08 -56.47
C ASN A 11 -51.70 10.02 -57.31
N ALA A 12 -53.01 9.94 -57.15
CA ALA A 12 -53.91 9.15 -58.00
C ALA A 12 -55.22 9.92 -58.30
N ALA A 13 -55.12 11.23 -58.51
CA ALA A 13 -56.28 12.09 -58.78
C ALA A 13 -56.10 13.04 -60.01
N GLY A 14 -55.10 12.79 -60.86
CA GLY A 14 -54.80 13.65 -62.02
C GLY A 14 -55.23 13.10 -63.40
N SER A 15 -55.63 11.83 -63.51
CA SER A 15 -55.77 11.16 -64.81
C SER A 15 -57.21 11.03 -65.36
N SER A 16 -58.21 11.60 -64.67
CA SER A 16 -59.64 11.40 -65.02
C SER A 16 -60.32 12.57 -65.75
N GLN A 17 -59.66 13.71 -65.98
CA GLN A 17 -60.28 14.88 -66.63
C GLN A 17 -59.97 15.02 -68.13
N GLY A 18 -59.00 14.27 -68.67
CA GLY A 18 -58.60 14.37 -70.09
C GLY A 18 -59.52 13.66 -71.08
N THR A 19 -60.33 12.70 -70.65
CA THR A 19 -61.06 11.76 -71.53
C THR A 19 -62.50 12.16 -71.85
N LEU A 20 -63.08 13.18 -71.19
CA LEU A 20 -64.48 13.61 -71.39
C LEU A 20 -64.66 14.78 -72.38
N GLN A 21 -63.59 15.49 -72.75
CA GLN A 21 -63.66 16.57 -73.75
C GLN A 21 -63.55 16.06 -75.20
N SER A 22 -62.87 14.93 -75.43
CA SER A 22 -62.62 14.39 -76.77
C SER A 22 -63.86 13.80 -77.45
N ALA A 23 -64.89 13.39 -76.68
CA ALA A 23 -66.09 12.74 -77.22
C ALA A 23 -67.17 13.71 -77.72
N LYS A 24 -67.14 15.00 -77.34
CA LYS A 24 -68.15 16.00 -77.76
C LYS A 24 -67.83 16.72 -79.08
N GLN A 25 -66.63 16.56 -79.63
CA GLN A 25 -66.24 17.21 -80.90
C GLN A 25 -66.50 16.36 -82.15
N ALA A 26 -66.71 15.05 -82.03
CA ALA A 26 -66.85 14.14 -83.17
C ALA A 26 -68.27 14.05 -83.77
N THR A 27 -69.31 14.56 -83.10
CA THR A 27 -70.72 14.31 -83.48
C THR A 27 -71.42 15.44 -84.23
N ALA A 28 -70.75 16.59 -84.47
CA ALA A 28 -71.38 17.75 -85.12
C ALA A 28 -71.10 17.84 -86.65
N THR A 29 -70.11 17.11 -87.16
CA THR A 29 -69.69 17.18 -88.58
C THR A 29 -70.48 16.26 -89.50
N ASP A 30 -71.17 15.24 -88.97
CA ASP A 30 -71.80 14.17 -89.77
C ASP A 30 -73.26 14.45 -90.19
N GLN A 31 -73.95 15.37 -89.51
CA GLN A 31 -75.34 15.72 -89.84
C GLN A 31 -75.49 16.56 -91.13
N GLY A 32 -74.41 17.19 -91.61
CA GLY A 32 -74.43 18.04 -92.82
C GLY A 32 -74.40 17.27 -94.14
N ALA A 33 -73.88 16.03 -94.15
CA ALA A 33 -73.69 15.25 -95.37
C ALA A 33 -74.98 14.55 -95.85
N GLY A 34 -75.85 14.12 -94.92
CA GLY A 34 -77.10 13.42 -95.25
C GLY A 34 -78.15 14.29 -95.97
N LEU A 35 -78.24 15.57 -95.62
CA LEU A 35 -79.17 16.53 -96.24
C LEU A 35 -78.81 16.86 -97.71
N LEU A 36 -77.53 16.78 -98.07
CA LEU A 36 -77.04 17.10 -99.40
C LEU A 36 -77.46 16.02 -100.44
N TRP A 37 -77.37 14.75 -100.05
CA TRP A 37 -77.76 13.63 -100.91
C TRP A 37 -79.26 13.57 -101.19
N LEU A 38 -80.09 13.95 -100.20
CA LEU A 38 -81.55 14.03 -100.38
C LEU A 38 -81.94 15.13 -101.38
N PHE A 39 -81.18 16.23 -101.42
CA PHE A 39 -81.41 17.34 -102.36
C PHE A 39 -81.01 16.98 -103.80
N ILE A 40 -79.92 16.24 -103.98
CA ILE A 40 -79.48 15.74 -105.30
C ILE A 40 -80.49 14.73 -105.86
N ALA A 41 -81.06 13.87 -105.02
CA ALA A 41 -82.09 12.92 -105.45
C ALA A 41 -83.37 13.62 -105.96
N LEU A 42 -83.79 14.71 -105.30
CA LEU A 42 -84.97 15.51 -105.68
C LEU A 42 -84.78 16.26 -107.02
N THR A 43 -83.57 16.78 -107.29
CA THR A 43 -83.30 17.51 -108.54
C THR A 43 -83.23 16.58 -109.75
N VAL A 44 -82.73 15.36 -109.59
CA VAL A 44 -82.73 14.34 -110.66
C VAL A 44 -84.16 13.88 -111.00
N LEU A 45 -85.01 13.72 -109.98
CA LEU A 45 -86.44 13.38 -110.17
C LEU A 45 -87.20 14.47 -110.93
N ALA A 46 -86.94 15.75 -110.62
CA ALA A 46 -87.52 16.88 -111.33
C ALA A 46 -87.06 16.97 -112.79
N PHE A 47 -85.80 16.63 -113.08
CA PHE A 47 -85.26 16.61 -114.44
C PHE A 47 -85.87 15.49 -115.29
N LEU A 48 -86.06 14.29 -114.73
CA LEU A 48 -86.73 13.18 -115.41
C LEU A 48 -88.20 13.49 -115.73
N TYR A 49 -88.91 14.19 -114.82
CA TYR A 49 -90.28 14.66 -115.07
C TYR A 49 -90.36 15.69 -116.21
N MET A 50 -89.34 16.55 -116.34
CA MET A 50 -89.23 17.53 -117.44
C MET A 50 -89.02 16.84 -118.79
N VAL A 51 -88.14 15.84 -118.87
CA VAL A 51 -87.88 15.08 -120.10
C VAL A 51 -89.12 14.29 -120.53
N TYR A 52 -89.84 13.69 -119.57
CA TYR A 52 -91.09 12.96 -119.83
C TYR A 52 -92.17 13.86 -120.45
N ASN A 53 -92.41 15.04 -119.87
CA ASN A 53 -93.38 15.99 -120.44
C ASN A 53 -92.95 16.50 -121.81
N PHE A 54 -91.67 16.84 -122.01
CA PHE A 54 -91.17 17.33 -123.29
C PHE A 54 -91.34 16.31 -124.44
N ALA A 55 -91.12 15.03 -124.16
CA ALA A 55 -91.35 13.95 -125.13
C ALA A 55 -92.85 13.77 -125.44
N HIS A 56 -93.73 13.92 -124.44
CA HIS A 56 -95.18 13.81 -124.63
C HIS A 56 -95.74 14.94 -125.50
N THR A 57 -95.25 16.18 -125.33
CA THR A 57 -95.72 17.34 -126.12
C THR A 57 -95.25 17.30 -127.57
N MET A 58 -94.09 16.71 -127.87
CA MET A 58 -93.57 16.57 -129.25
C MET A 58 -94.30 15.51 -130.07
N ALA A 59 -95.04 14.58 -129.44
CA ALA A 59 -95.77 13.52 -130.14
C ALA A 59 -97.13 13.98 -130.74
N GLN A 60 -97.62 15.19 -130.42
CA GLN A 60 -98.96 15.67 -130.83
C GLN A 60 -98.97 16.82 -131.84
N VAL A 61 -97.83 17.15 -132.46
CA VAL A 61 -97.75 18.26 -133.43
C VAL A 61 -97.82 17.74 -134.88
N SER A 62 -99.04 17.58 -135.40
CA SER A 62 -99.28 17.58 -136.86
C SER A 62 -100.64 18.20 -137.20
N ALA A 63 -100.58 19.22 -138.06
CA ALA A 63 -101.65 19.92 -138.76
C ALA A 63 -102.32 21.13 -138.06
N ALA A 64 -101.89 22.29 -138.56
CA ALA A 64 -102.65 23.52 -138.84
C ALA A 64 -103.03 24.49 -137.70
N GLU A 65 -102.27 25.59 -137.71
CA GLU A 65 -102.63 27.01 -137.55
C GLU A 65 -103.28 27.58 -136.26
N ALA A 66 -102.72 28.74 -135.90
CA ALA A 66 -103.15 29.76 -134.93
C ALA A 66 -102.91 29.51 -133.43
N VAL A 67 -101.78 30.10 -132.97
CA VAL A 67 -101.61 30.98 -131.79
C VAL A 67 -102.33 30.59 -130.49
N ASN A 68 -101.58 30.33 -129.41
CA ASN A 68 -101.91 30.95 -128.12
C ASN A 68 -100.75 31.05 -127.11
N GLN A 69 -100.83 32.12 -126.31
CA GLN A 69 -99.95 32.74 -125.31
C GLN A 69 -99.45 31.88 -124.13
N ASN A 70 -99.31 30.55 -124.20
CA ASN A 70 -98.96 29.73 -123.02
C ASN A 70 -97.53 29.15 -122.97
N LEU A 71 -96.64 29.59 -123.86
CA LEU A 71 -95.26 29.08 -123.94
C LEU A 71 -94.35 29.55 -122.78
N LEU A 72 -94.73 30.62 -122.08
CA LEU A 72 -93.95 31.18 -120.97
C LEU A 72 -94.13 30.42 -119.63
N LEU A 73 -95.23 29.67 -119.46
CA LEU A 73 -95.54 29.03 -118.18
C LEU A 73 -94.98 27.60 -118.05
N HIS A 74 -94.72 26.89 -119.15
CA HIS A 74 -94.30 25.49 -119.10
C HIS A 74 -92.78 25.26 -119.20
N ILE A 75 -91.98 26.26 -119.59
CA ILE A 75 -90.51 26.15 -119.70
C ILE A 75 -89.77 27.07 -118.70
N GLY A 76 -90.38 28.21 -118.33
CA GLY A 76 -89.71 29.22 -117.48
C GLY A 76 -89.54 28.84 -116.01
N LEU A 77 -90.53 28.17 -115.41
CA LEU A 77 -90.52 27.87 -113.97
C LEU A 77 -89.55 26.72 -113.58
N PRO A 78 -89.40 25.63 -114.36
CA PRO A 78 -88.45 24.57 -114.04
C PRO A 78 -86.98 25.00 -114.20
N ALA A 79 -86.67 25.87 -115.17
CA ALA A 79 -85.31 26.37 -115.40
C ALA A 79 -84.79 27.24 -114.24
N LEU A 80 -85.68 27.98 -113.56
CA LEU A 80 -85.31 28.81 -112.41
C LEU A 80 -84.95 27.97 -111.17
N ILE A 81 -85.61 26.83 -110.96
CA ILE A 81 -85.35 25.92 -109.83
C ILE A 81 -83.98 25.22 -109.98
N VAL A 82 -83.58 24.86 -111.20
CA VAL A 82 -82.26 24.27 -111.47
C VAL A 82 -81.13 25.28 -111.27
N LEU A 83 -81.32 26.55 -111.66
CA LEU A 83 -80.34 27.62 -111.44
C LEU A 83 -80.16 27.96 -109.95
N VAL A 84 -81.25 27.99 -109.17
CA VAL A 84 -81.18 28.19 -107.72
C VAL A 84 -80.52 26.99 -107.02
N GLY A 85 -80.77 25.76 -107.48
CA GLY A 85 -80.12 24.55 -106.97
C GLY A 85 -78.61 24.52 -107.19
N ILE A 86 -78.14 24.91 -108.39
CA ILE A 86 -76.71 24.97 -108.72
C ILE A 86 -76.00 26.07 -107.89
N GLY A 87 -76.67 27.20 -107.64
CA GLY A 87 -76.14 28.27 -106.78
C GLY A 87 -75.96 27.84 -105.32
N LEU A 88 -76.91 27.07 -104.76
CA LEU A 88 -76.85 26.61 -103.37
C LEU A 88 -75.77 25.54 -103.15
N VAL A 89 -75.63 24.60 -104.09
CA VAL A 89 -74.59 23.56 -104.04
C VAL A 89 -73.19 24.19 -104.19
N SER A 90 -73.04 25.18 -105.08
CA SER A 90 -71.78 25.92 -105.26
C SER A 90 -71.41 26.73 -104.01
N TYR A 91 -72.38 27.33 -103.31
CA TYR A 91 -72.15 28.07 -102.07
C TYR A 91 -71.71 27.16 -100.90
N VAL A 92 -72.33 25.98 -100.76
CA VAL A 92 -71.96 25.01 -99.70
C VAL A 92 -70.57 24.40 -99.97
N ALA A 93 -70.25 24.09 -101.23
CA ALA A 93 -68.92 23.58 -101.61
C ALA A 93 -67.81 24.64 -101.41
N TYR A 94 -68.07 25.91 -101.75
CA TYR A 94 -67.15 27.03 -101.50
C TYR A 94 -66.88 27.23 -100.00
N ARG A 95 -67.90 27.04 -99.15
CA ARG A 95 -67.76 27.16 -97.68
C ARG A 95 -67.02 25.97 -97.05
N GLN A 96 -67.11 24.76 -97.59
CA GLN A 96 -66.36 23.60 -97.09
C GLN A 96 -64.86 23.64 -97.46
N ILE A 97 -64.50 24.12 -98.65
CA ILE A 97 -63.09 24.19 -99.09
C ILE A 97 -62.32 25.28 -98.34
N THR A 98 -62.94 26.44 -98.10
CA THR A 98 -62.34 27.53 -97.31
C THR A 98 -62.19 27.18 -95.82
N ALA A 99 -63.10 26.37 -95.27
CA ALA A 99 -62.99 25.88 -93.89
C ALA A 99 -61.87 24.84 -93.70
N LYS A 100 -61.54 24.04 -94.72
CA LYS A 100 -60.49 23.01 -94.63
C LYS A 100 -59.06 23.59 -94.73
N GLN A 101 -58.86 24.60 -95.58
CA GLN A 101 -57.55 25.24 -95.77
C GLN A 101 -57.10 26.09 -94.57
N ALA A 102 -58.03 26.66 -93.80
CA ALA A 102 -57.72 27.41 -92.57
C ALA A 102 -57.31 26.51 -91.40
N ILE A 103 -57.73 25.24 -91.38
CA ILE A 103 -57.43 24.28 -90.31
C ILE A 103 -56.06 23.59 -90.54
N ASP A 104 -55.71 23.25 -91.78
CA ASP A 104 -54.41 22.60 -92.07
C ASP A 104 -53.21 23.56 -91.97
N GLN A 105 -53.35 24.84 -92.32
CA GLN A 105 -52.27 25.83 -92.17
C GLN A 105 -52.01 26.22 -90.71
N THR A 106 -53.05 26.31 -89.88
CA THR A 106 -52.91 26.62 -88.45
C THR A 106 -52.43 25.42 -87.63
N ALA A 107 -52.79 24.19 -88.02
CA ALA A 107 -52.28 22.97 -87.39
C ALA A 107 -50.78 22.75 -87.67
N SER A 108 -50.32 22.98 -88.91
CA SER A 108 -48.89 22.86 -89.25
C SER A 108 -48.01 23.94 -88.57
N GLU A 109 -48.50 25.16 -88.39
CA GLU A 109 -47.78 26.19 -87.63
C GLU A 109 -47.76 25.90 -86.12
N GLN A 110 -48.85 25.35 -85.57
CA GLN A 110 -48.92 24.99 -84.16
C GLN A 110 -48.03 23.81 -83.79
N ASP A 111 -47.94 22.77 -84.62
CA ASP A 111 -47.06 21.62 -84.36
C ASP A 111 -45.58 21.97 -84.52
N LEU A 112 -45.23 22.82 -85.50
CA LEU A 112 -43.85 23.31 -85.64
C LEU A 112 -43.45 24.25 -84.49
N ARG A 113 -44.39 25.06 -83.97
CA ARG A 113 -44.18 25.88 -82.76
C ARG A 113 -44.05 25.02 -81.51
N ARG A 114 -44.87 23.97 -81.35
CA ARG A 114 -44.74 23.02 -80.24
C ARG A 114 -43.42 22.25 -80.29
N GLN A 115 -42.96 21.83 -81.46
CA GLN A 115 -41.65 21.19 -81.61
C GLN A 115 -40.49 22.15 -81.34
N ARG A 116 -40.56 23.41 -81.82
CA ARG A 116 -39.54 24.42 -81.49
C ARG A 116 -39.54 24.77 -80.01
N GLN A 117 -40.71 24.93 -79.39
CA GLN A 117 -40.82 25.20 -77.95
C GLN A 117 -40.33 24.02 -77.11
N ALA A 118 -40.65 22.78 -77.50
CA ALA A 118 -40.17 21.58 -76.82
C ALA A 118 -38.64 21.40 -76.98
N MET A 119 -38.10 21.68 -78.17
CA MET A 119 -36.66 21.62 -78.43
C MET A 119 -35.93 22.76 -77.69
N GLU A 120 -36.46 23.98 -77.66
CA GLU A 120 -35.90 25.10 -76.88
C GLU A 120 -35.96 24.81 -75.37
N GLU A 121 -37.07 24.26 -74.86
CA GLU A 121 -37.18 23.83 -73.46
C GLU A 121 -36.20 22.71 -73.12
N GLU A 122 -36.03 21.71 -73.99
CA GLU A 122 -35.08 20.61 -73.80
C GLU A 122 -33.62 21.09 -73.88
N THR A 123 -33.32 22.02 -74.79
CA THR A 123 -31.98 22.63 -74.91
C THR A 123 -31.65 23.50 -73.70
N LEU A 124 -32.60 24.32 -73.24
CA LEU A 124 -32.48 25.12 -72.01
C LEU A 124 -32.36 24.24 -70.77
N ARG A 125 -33.06 23.10 -70.74
CA ARG A 125 -32.99 22.12 -69.65
C ARG A 125 -31.63 21.40 -69.65
N SER A 126 -31.14 21.01 -70.82
CA SER A 126 -29.81 20.41 -70.99
C SER A 126 -28.70 21.41 -70.60
N GLN A 127 -28.82 22.67 -71.03
CA GLN A 127 -27.91 23.75 -70.63
C GLN A 127 -27.92 24.00 -69.13
N ARG A 128 -29.10 24.07 -68.48
CA ARG A 128 -29.19 24.18 -67.02
C ARG A 128 -28.54 23.01 -66.30
N ILE A 129 -28.81 21.78 -66.75
CA ILE A 129 -28.22 20.58 -66.15
C ILE A 129 -26.69 20.58 -66.34
N GLN A 130 -26.20 21.05 -67.49
CA GLN A 130 -24.77 21.18 -67.78
C GLN A 130 -24.13 22.25 -66.89
N GLU A 131 -24.70 23.45 -66.78
CA GLU A 131 -24.23 24.54 -65.91
C GLU A 131 -24.28 24.15 -64.42
N GLU A 132 -25.31 23.43 -64.00
CA GLU A 132 -25.45 22.91 -62.64
C GLU A 132 -24.41 21.81 -62.37
N ASN A 133 -24.13 20.92 -63.33
CA ASN A 133 -23.05 19.94 -63.23
C ASN A 133 -21.66 20.58 -63.23
N GLU A 134 -21.42 21.61 -64.04
CA GLU A 134 -20.14 22.34 -64.05
C GLU A 134 -19.93 23.09 -62.74
N ARG A 135 -20.97 23.72 -62.18
CA ARG A 135 -20.94 24.31 -60.83
C ARG A 135 -20.67 23.25 -59.76
N ASN A 136 -21.35 22.11 -59.81
CA ASN A 136 -21.12 21.02 -58.87
C ASN A 136 -19.70 20.45 -58.99
N GLN A 137 -19.16 20.28 -60.20
CA GLN A 137 -17.78 19.83 -60.41
C GLN A 137 -16.77 20.84 -59.89
N MET A 138 -16.98 22.15 -60.12
CA MET A 138 -16.10 23.19 -59.56
C MET A 138 -16.17 23.24 -58.04
N ALA A 139 -17.37 23.11 -57.44
CA ALA A 139 -17.54 23.05 -55.99
C ALA A 139 -16.82 21.83 -55.40
N ILE A 140 -16.92 20.66 -56.04
CA ILE A 140 -16.20 19.44 -55.64
C ILE A 140 -14.68 19.62 -55.77
N LEU A 141 -14.18 20.19 -56.86
CA LEU A 141 -12.74 20.40 -57.06
C LEU A 141 -12.17 21.39 -56.03
N ARG A 142 -12.90 22.45 -55.72
CA ARG A 142 -12.52 23.41 -54.68
C ARG A 142 -12.49 22.74 -53.30
N LEU A 143 -13.51 21.95 -52.97
CA LEU A 143 -13.52 21.20 -51.72
C LEU A 143 -12.35 20.21 -51.66
N LEU A 144 -12.05 19.49 -52.74
CA LEU A 144 -10.91 18.57 -52.80
C LEU A 144 -9.56 19.29 -52.63
N ASP A 145 -9.42 20.49 -53.18
CA ASP A 145 -8.24 21.34 -53.01
C ASP A 145 -8.10 21.82 -51.55
N GLU A 146 -9.18 22.32 -50.95
CA GLU A 146 -9.23 22.74 -49.53
C GLU A 146 -9.00 21.56 -48.55
N LEU A 147 -9.25 20.32 -48.99
CA LEU A 147 -8.98 19.09 -48.22
C LEU A 147 -7.61 18.47 -48.52
N GLY A 148 -6.86 18.98 -49.49
CA GLY A 148 -5.53 18.47 -49.85
C GLY A 148 -4.56 18.54 -48.67
N ASP A 149 -4.52 19.72 -48.02
CA ASP A 149 -3.66 19.97 -46.86
C ASP A 149 -4.06 19.13 -45.63
N LEU A 150 -5.35 18.83 -45.49
CA LEU A 150 -5.86 17.95 -44.42
C LEU A 150 -5.29 16.52 -44.55
N ALA A 151 -5.12 16.03 -45.79
CA ALA A 151 -4.55 14.71 -46.04
C ALA A 151 -3.06 14.62 -45.66
N GLU A 152 -2.36 15.76 -45.62
CA GLU A 152 -0.97 15.88 -45.14
C GLU A 152 -0.88 16.06 -43.61
N GLY A 153 -2.02 16.09 -42.92
CA GLY A 153 -2.09 16.28 -41.47
C GLY A 153 -2.18 17.74 -41.04
N ASP A 154 -2.37 18.69 -41.95
CA ASP A 154 -2.59 20.08 -41.57
C ASP A 154 -4.01 20.25 -41.01
N LEU A 155 -4.13 20.30 -39.69
CA LEU A 155 -5.41 20.56 -39.03
C LEU A 155 -5.65 22.06 -38.85
N THR A 156 -4.80 22.96 -39.36
CA THR A 156 -5.06 24.41 -39.27
C THR A 156 -6.10 24.89 -40.29
N VAL A 157 -6.32 24.09 -41.35
CA VAL A 157 -7.23 24.41 -42.45
C VAL A 157 -8.70 24.26 -42.05
N ASN A 158 -9.57 25.00 -42.73
CA ASN A 158 -11.03 24.84 -42.64
C ASN A 158 -11.61 24.90 -44.06
N ALA A 159 -12.49 23.97 -44.40
CA ALA A 159 -13.22 23.99 -45.65
C ALA A 159 -14.24 25.14 -45.66
N THR A 160 -14.37 25.83 -46.79
CA THR A 160 -15.32 26.94 -46.95
C THR A 160 -16.75 26.40 -47.01
N VAL A 161 -17.59 26.77 -46.04
CA VAL A 161 -19.02 26.42 -46.07
C VAL A 161 -19.77 27.37 -46.99
N SER A 162 -20.18 26.89 -48.16
CA SER A 162 -20.98 27.62 -49.15
C SER A 162 -22.45 27.17 -49.15
N GLU A 163 -23.33 27.90 -49.84
CA GLU A 163 -24.74 27.51 -50.04
C GLU A 163 -24.94 26.46 -51.16
N ASP A 164 -23.86 26.01 -51.80
CA ASP A 164 -23.93 25.00 -52.85
C ASP A 164 -24.08 23.58 -52.29
N PHE A 165 -24.20 22.58 -53.18
CA PHE A 165 -24.40 21.18 -52.83
C PHE A 165 -23.30 20.60 -51.92
N THR A 166 -22.08 21.18 -51.92
CA THR A 166 -20.95 20.70 -51.12
C THR A 166 -20.85 21.34 -49.73
N GLY A 167 -21.60 22.41 -49.45
CA GLY A 167 -21.54 23.12 -48.17
C GLY A 167 -21.81 22.25 -46.93
N ALA A 168 -22.79 21.34 -47.00
CA ALA A 168 -23.07 20.40 -45.92
C ALA A 168 -21.93 19.37 -45.68
N ILE A 169 -21.18 19.05 -46.74
CA ILE A 169 -20.00 18.18 -46.66
C ILE A 169 -18.85 18.96 -46.01
N ALA A 170 -18.60 20.21 -46.46
CA ALA A 170 -17.60 21.09 -45.86
C ALA A 170 -17.83 21.29 -44.35
N ASP A 171 -19.08 21.51 -43.92
CA ASP A 171 -19.46 21.65 -42.52
C ASP A 171 -19.18 20.36 -41.71
N SER A 172 -19.55 19.20 -42.26
CA SER A 172 -19.28 17.89 -41.63
C SER A 172 -17.78 17.60 -41.51
N VAL A 173 -16.99 18.01 -42.52
CA VAL A 173 -15.54 17.86 -42.50
C VAL A 173 -14.90 18.81 -41.49
N ASN A 174 -15.33 20.07 -41.41
CA ASN A 174 -14.87 21.01 -40.39
C ASN A 174 -15.14 20.50 -38.97
N PHE A 175 -16.31 19.90 -38.74
CA PHE A 175 -16.61 19.26 -37.47
C PHE A 175 -15.64 18.10 -37.17
N ALA A 176 -15.33 17.27 -38.16
CA ALA A 176 -14.34 16.19 -38.00
C ALA A 176 -12.93 16.74 -37.73
N ILE A 177 -12.51 17.80 -38.41
CA ILE A 177 -11.24 18.49 -38.16
C ILE A 177 -11.20 19.01 -36.71
N ASP A 178 -12.26 19.62 -36.21
CA ASP A 178 -12.32 20.12 -34.83
C ASP A 178 -12.21 18.98 -33.80
N GLN A 179 -12.90 17.86 -34.03
CA GLN A 179 -12.76 16.68 -33.18
C GLN A 179 -11.35 16.08 -33.24
N LEU A 180 -10.70 16.07 -34.41
CA LEU A 180 -9.31 15.65 -34.57
C LEU A 180 -8.34 16.60 -33.86
N ARG A 181 -8.55 17.92 -33.93
CA ARG A 181 -7.76 18.92 -33.19
C ARG A 181 -7.81 18.66 -31.70
N GLN A 182 -9.02 18.49 -31.16
CA GLN A 182 -9.22 18.19 -29.74
C GLN A 182 -8.56 16.88 -29.33
N LEU A 183 -8.66 15.84 -30.17
CA LEU A 183 -8.01 14.54 -29.93
C LEU A 183 -6.48 14.64 -29.93
N VAL A 184 -5.89 15.28 -30.94
CA VAL A 184 -4.43 15.46 -31.05
C VAL A 184 -3.89 16.30 -29.89
N ALA A 185 -4.58 17.40 -29.54
CA ALA A 185 -4.23 18.22 -28.38
C ALA A 185 -4.29 17.40 -27.09
N ALA A 186 -5.37 16.64 -26.87
CA ALA A 186 -5.50 15.78 -25.69
C ALA A 186 -4.42 14.70 -25.62
N ILE A 187 -4.02 14.12 -26.75
CA ILE A 187 -2.91 13.14 -26.82
C ILE A 187 -1.59 13.81 -26.45
N ASN A 188 -1.27 14.97 -27.03
CA ASN A 188 -0.04 15.71 -26.71
C ASN A 188 0.05 16.06 -25.22
N THR A 189 -1.00 16.67 -24.65
CA THR A 189 -1.03 17.01 -23.22
C THR A 189 -0.93 15.76 -22.34
N THR A 190 -1.59 14.66 -22.71
CA THR A 190 -1.53 13.42 -21.93
C THR A 190 -0.15 12.78 -21.99
N ALA A 191 0.46 12.73 -23.18
CA ALA A 191 1.82 12.21 -23.37
C ALA A 191 2.85 13.02 -22.58
N GLU A 192 2.76 14.36 -22.60
CA GLU A 192 3.62 15.22 -21.79
C GLU A 192 3.45 14.96 -20.28
N ARG A 193 2.20 14.87 -19.80
CA ARG A 193 1.92 14.54 -18.40
C ARG A 193 2.48 13.18 -17.99
N VAL A 194 2.39 12.18 -18.87
CA VAL A 194 2.98 10.84 -18.64
C VAL A 194 4.50 10.93 -18.60
N ALA A 195 5.13 11.70 -19.49
CA ALA A 195 6.57 11.89 -19.52
C ALA A 195 7.09 12.54 -18.22
N VAL A 196 6.45 13.62 -17.77
CA VAL A 196 6.79 14.30 -16.51
C VAL A 196 6.62 13.35 -15.32
N ALA A 197 5.47 12.69 -15.20
CA ALA A 197 5.22 11.73 -14.11
C ALA A 197 6.21 10.55 -14.13
N SER A 198 6.66 10.13 -15.32
CA SER A 198 7.67 9.10 -15.49
C SER A 198 9.03 9.56 -14.95
N VAL A 199 9.48 10.77 -15.29
CA VAL A 199 10.75 11.32 -14.76
C VAL A 199 10.74 11.45 -13.23
N ASP A 200 9.63 11.93 -12.65
CA ASP A 200 9.48 12.05 -11.20
C ASP A 200 9.51 10.68 -10.51
N THR A 201 8.82 9.69 -11.09
CA THR A 201 8.80 8.32 -10.56
C THR A 201 10.16 7.64 -10.72
N GLN A 202 10.87 7.89 -11.82
CA GLN A 202 12.23 7.40 -12.05
C GLN A 202 13.20 7.92 -11.00
N THR A 203 13.14 9.23 -10.71
CA THR A 203 13.95 9.88 -9.67
C THR A 203 13.67 9.26 -8.30
N THR A 204 12.39 9.10 -7.97
CA THR A 204 11.96 8.44 -6.72
C THR A 204 12.48 7.01 -6.62
N ALA A 205 12.44 6.24 -7.71
CA ALA A 205 12.96 4.88 -7.74
C ALA A 205 14.48 4.83 -7.52
N VAL A 206 15.24 5.73 -8.13
CA VAL A 206 16.70 5.78 -7.91
C VAL A 206 17.02 6.11 -6.44
N GLN A 207 16.35 7.11 -5.86
CA GLN A 207 16.52 7.47 -4.45
C GLN A 207 16.16 6.31 -3.51
N LEU A 208 15.08 5.58 -3.80
CA LEU A 208 14.67 4.42 -3.01
C LEU A 208 15.67 3.27 -3.11
N ALA A 209 16.29 3.05 -4.28
CA ALA A 209 17.35 2.06 -4.45
C ALA A 209 18.60 2.42 -3.65
N GLU A 210 19.03 3.69 -3.65
CA GLU A 210 20.15 4.18 -2.84
C GLU A 210 19.85 4.07 -1.33
N ALA A 211 18.64 4.44 -0.90
CA ALA A 211 18.22 4.29 0.48
C ALA A 211 18.20 2.82 0.92
N SER A 212 17.78 1.90 0.04
CA SER A 212 17.77 0.47 0.32
C SER A 212 19.20 -0.10 0.45
N GLU A 213 20.15 0.38 -0.35
CA GLU A 213 21.56 0.00 -0.22
C GLU A 213 22.16 0.47 1.11
N ASN A 214 21.90 1.71 1.51
CA ASN A 214 22.31 2.21 2.82
C ASN A 214 21.66 1.40 3.96
N GLN A 215 20.38 1.04 3.83
CA GLN A 215 19.69 0.20 4.79
C GLN A 215 20.34 -1.18 4.92
N ALA A 216 20.78 -1.79 3.81
CA ALA A 216 21.49 -3.07 3.83
C ALA A 216 22.81 -2.98 4.61
N GLN A 217 23.55 -1.87 4.49
CA GLN A 217 24.78 -1.64 5.26
C GLN A 217 24.51 -1.53 6.76
N GLU A 218 23.47 -0.78 7.15
CA GLU A 218 23.05 -0.65 8.55
C GLU A 218 22.60 -2.00 9.14
N ILE A 219 21.87 -2.82 8.36
CA ILE A 219 21.46 -4.18 8.77
C ILE A 219 22.69 -5.07 8.98
N ALA A 220 23.69 -4.99 8.11
CA ALA A 220 24.94 -5.73 8.27
C ALA A 220 25.70 -5.30 9.54
N GLY A 221 25.76 -3.99 9.81
CA GLY A 221 26.34 -3.45 11.03
C GLY A 221 25.61 -3.90 12.30
N ALA A 222 24.28 -3.83 12.30
CA ALA A 222 23.44 -4.31 13.39
C ALA A 222 23.64 -5.82 13.64
N SER A 223 23.68 -6.62 12.57
CA SER A 223 23.91 -8.06 12.64
C SER A 223 25.27 -8.40 13.26
N ALA A 224 26.32 -7.67 12.89
CA ALA A 224 27.64 -7.83 13.50
C ALA A 224 27.63 -7.48 15.00
N ALA A 225 26.95 -6.39 15.38
CA ALA A 225 26.81 -6.00 16.79
C ALA A 225 26.04 -7.05 17.62
N ILE A 226 24.99 -7.65 17.04
CA ILE A 226 24.22 -8.73 17.69
C ILE A 226 25.08 -9.99 17.88
N ASN A 227 25.89 -10.37 16.88
CA ASN A 227 26.81 -11.49 17.02
C ASN A 227 27.85 -11.24 18.13
N GLN A 228 28.41 -10.02 18.20
CA GLN A 228 29.33 -9.66 19.27
C GLN A 228 28.64 -9.69 20.65
N MET A 229 27.37 -9.26 20.70
CA MET A 229 26.55 -9.35 21.91
C MET A 229 26.36 -10.80 22.36
N ALA A 230 26.08 -11.73 21.44
CA ALA A 230 25.95 -13.14 21.74
C ALA A 230 27.23 -13.74 22.36
N VAL A 231 28.41 -13.39 21.80
CA VAL A 231 29.71 -13.80 22.37
C VAL A 231 29.91 -13.22 23.79
N SER A 232 29.58 -11.94 23.98
CA SER A 232 29.68 -11.29 25.30
C SER A 232 28.77 -11.96 26.33
N ILE A 233 27.54 -12.31 25.94
CA ILE A 233 26.57 -13.00 26.81
C ILE A 233 27.08 -14.39 27.22
N ASP A 234 27.69 -15.12 26.29
CA ASP A 234 28.28 -16.43 26.58
C ASP A 234 29.43 -16.31 27.61
N GLN A 235 30.28 -15.29 27.46
CA GLN A 235 31.33 -14.98 28.43
C GLN A 235 30.75 -14.62 29.81
N VAL A 236 29.68 -13.83 29.88
CA VAL A 236 28.99 -13.51 31.15
C VAL A 236 28.44 -14.78 31.80
N SER A 237 27.83 -15.68 31.02
CA SER A 237 27.34 -16.98 31.51
C SER A 237 28.46 -17.86 32.07
N SER A 238 29.61 -17.91 31.37
CA SER A 238 30.80 -18.63 31.84
C SER A 238 31.35 -18.03 33.14
N ASN A 239 31.51 -16.70 33.19
CA ASN A 239 32.00 -16.00 34.38
C ASN A 239 31.06 -16.17 35.59
N ALA A 240 29.75 -16.17 35.35
CA ALA A 240 28.76 -16.48 36.39
C ALA A 240 28.97 -17.91 36.91
N THR A 241 29.12 -18.90 36.04
CA THR A 241 29.34 -20.29 36.44
C THR A 241 30.61 -20.46 37.30
N GLU A 242 31.71 -19.81 36.91
CA GLU A 242 32.95 -19.80 37.69
C GLU A 242 32.77 -19.10 39.04
N SER A 243 32.08 -17.96 39.06
CA SER A 243 31.81 -17.20 40.29
C SER A 243 30.96 -18.02 41.27
N ALA A 244 30.00 -18.81 40.79
CA ALA A 244 29.19 -19.70 41.62
C ALA A 244 30.07 -20.77 42.29
N GLN A 245 31.01 -21.36 41.56
CA GLN A 245 31.96 -22.32 42.12
C GLN A 245 32.85 -21.69 43.21
N VAL A 246 33.27 -20.44 43.01
CA VAL A 246 34.03 -19.70 44.02
C VAL A 246 33.19 -19.42 45.26
N ALA A 247 31.92 -19.06 45.10
CA ALA A 247 30.98 -18.87 46.21
C ALA A 247 30.76 -20.17 47.00
N ASP A 248 30.50 -21.29 46.33
CA ASP A 248 30.36 -22.62 46.96
C ASP A 248 31.63 -23.04 47.71
N ARG A 249 32.80 -22.78 47.13
CA ARG A 249 34.08 -23.03 47.81
C ARG A 249 34.24 -22.16 49.05
N SER A 250 33.75 -20.92 49.01
CA SER A 250 33.81 -19.98 50.13
C SER A 250 32.90 -20.43 51.28
N VAL A 251 31.71 -20.96 50.98
CA VAL A 251 30.82 -21.63 51.95
C VAL A 251 31.55 -22.80 52.62
N ALA A 252 32.21 -23.68 51.85
CA ALA A 252 32.92 -24.82 52.40
C ALA A 252 34.10 -24.41 53.31
N ILE A 253 34.84 -23.37 52.93
CA ILE A 253 35.96 -22.83 53.74
C ILE A 253 35.42 -22.22 55.03
N ALA A 254 34.35 -21.41 54.96
CA ALA A 254 33.73 -20.79 56.12
C ALA A 254 33.21 -21.83 57.11
N HIS A 255 32.53 -22.87 56.62
CA HIS A 255 32.03 -23.98 57.43
C HIS A 255 33.17 -24.72 58.17
N ASN A 256 34.24 -25.09 57.46
CA ASN A 256 35.40 -25.73 58.07
C ASN A 256 36.08 -24.80 59.09
N GLY A 257 36.20 -23.51 58.77
CA GLY A 257 36.69 -22.50 59.71
C GLY A 257 35.86 -22.46 60.99
N ALA A 258 34.53 -22.48 60.87
CA ALA A 258 33.62 -22.47 62.02
C ALA A 258 33.79 -23.72 62.90
N GLU A 259 33.96 -24.90 62.30
CA GLU A 259 34.28 -26.14 63.04
C GLU A 259 35.63 -26.05 63.78
N VAL A 260 36.67 -25.48 63.16
CA VAL A 260 37.98 -25.26 63.80
C VAL A 260 37.86 -24.31 64.99
N VAL A 261 37.11 -23.22 64.82
CA VAL A 261 36.82 -22.27 65.90
C VAL A 261 36.05 -22.94 67.04
N GLN A 262 35.03 -23.74 66.74
CA GLN A 262 34.26 -24.46 67.75
C GLN A 262 35.15 -25.39 68.59
N ARG A 263 36.04 -26.16 67.93
CA ARG A 263 37.04 -26.98 68.64
C ARG A 263 37.99 -26.16 69.50
N THR A 264 38.31 -24.94 69.08
CA THR A 264 39.16 -24.02 69.85
C THR A 264 38.44 -23.54 71.11
N ILE A 265 37.14 -23.22 71.02
CA ILE A 265 36.31 -22.85 72.17
C ILE A 265 36.22 -24.02 73.17
N ASP A 266 36.01 -25.25 72.68
CA ASP A 266 35.98 -26.45 73.53
C ASP A 266 37.34 -26.70 74.23
N GLY A 267 38.44 -26.46 73.51
CA GLY A 267 39.80 -26.50 74.07
C GLY A 267 40.01 -25.46 75.18
N MET A 268 39.55 -24.23 74.99
CA MET A 268 39.62 -23.18 76.01
C MET A 268 38.79 -23.52 77.25
N ASN A 269 37.60 -24.10 77.07
CA ASN A 269 36.79 -24.59 78.19
C ASN A 269 37.51 -25.69 78.98
N THR A 270 38.15 -26.63 78.29
CA THR A 270 38.95 -27.69 78.92
C THR A 270 40.12 -27.12 79.72
N ILE A 271 40.84 -26.13 79.15
CA ILE A 271 41.95 -25.46 79.84
C ILE A 271 41.44 -24.73 81.09
N ARG A 272 40.32 -24.01 80.99
CA ARG A 272 39.70 -23.31 82.13
C ARG A 272 39.39 -24.29 83.26
N ASP A 273 38.78 -25.43 82.96
CA ASP A 273 38.40 -26.41 83.96
C ASP A 273 39.64 -27.03 84.63
N GLN A 274 40.72 -27.28 83.86
CA GLN A 274 42.00 -27.76 84.38
C GLN A 274 42.71 -26.73 85.29
N ILE A 275 42.64 -25.44 84.93
CA ILE A 275 43.16 -24.35 85.76
C ILE A 275 42.41 -24.28 87.09
N GLN A 276 41.08 -24.39 87.07
CA GLN A 276 40.26 -24.40 88.29
C GLN A 276 40.60 -25.58 89.21
N GLU A 277 40.78 -26.77 88.66
CA GLU A 277 41.18 -27.94 89.44
C GLU A 277 42.60 -27.78 90.02
N THR A 278 43.52 -27.20 89.26
CA THR A 278 44.89 -26.92 89.72
C THR A 278 44.88 -25.86 90.83
N SER A 279 44.10 -24.79 90.68
CA SER A 279 43.92 -23.76 91.70
C SER A 279 43.38 -24.34 93.02
N LYS A 280 42.39 -25.26 92.97
CA LYS A 280 41.91 -25.99 94.16
C LYS A 280 43.00 -26.80 94.85
N ARG A 281 43.89 -27.45 94.08
CA ARG A 281 45.02 -28.23 94.64
C ARG A 281 46.05 -27.34 95.31
N ILE A 282 46.41 -26.22 94.68
CA ILE A 282 47.36 -25.25 95.24
C ILE A 282 46.77 -24.61 96.50
N LYS A 283 45.48 -24.27 96.50
CA LYS A 283 44.81 -23.74 97.70
C LYS A 283 44.88 -24.71 98.89
N ARG A 284 44.61 -26.01 98.66
CA ARG A 284 44.78 -27.05 99.69
C ARG A 284 46.24 -27.18 100.16
N LEU A 285 47.20 -27.01 99.26
CA LEU A 285 48.63 -26.99 99.62
C LEU A 285 48.97 -25.77 100.50
N GLY A 286 48.41 -24.60 100.19
CA GLY A 286 48.53 -23.40 101.02
C GLY A 286 47.94 -23.61 102.42
N GLU A 287 46.74 -24.20 102.51
CA GLU A 287 46.10 -24.57 103.78
C GLU A 287 46.96 -25.56 104.59
N SER A 288 47.48 -26.61 103.94
CA SER A 288 48.37 -27.58 104.58
C SER A 288 49.68 -26.94 105.06
N SER A 289 50.24 -26.01 104.28
CA SER A 289 51.45 -25.28 104.65
C SER A 289 51.21 -24.33 105.82
N GLN A 290 50.00 -23.77 105.95
CA GLN A 290 49.61 -22.99 107.13
C GLN A 290 49.53 -23.86 108.39
N GLU A 291 48.97 -25.07 108.27
CA GLU A 291 48.92 -26.03 109.39
C GLU A 291 50.32 -26.46 109.83
N ILE A 292 51.22 -26.76 108.88
CA ILE A 292 52.63 -27.06 109.19
C ILE A 292 53.30 -25.86 109.86
N GLY A 293 53.06 -24.64 109.39
CA GLY A 293 53.60 -23.42 110.01
C GLY A 293 53.19 -23.27 111.48
N ASN A 294 51.93 -23.56 111.81
CA ASN A 294 51.43 -23.54 113.18
C ASN A 294 52.11 -24.62 114.05
N ILE A 295 52.33 -25.82 113.52
CA ILE A 295 53.03 -26.91 114.22
C ILE A 295 54.50 -26.54 114.45
N VAL A 296 55.18 -25.98 113.45
CA VAL A 296 56.58 -25.57 113.56
C VAL A 296 56.74 -24.47 114.61
N GLY A 297 55.81 -23.52 114.69
CA GLY A 297 55.75 -22.52 115.75
C GLY A 297 55.64 -23.17 117.14
N LEU A 298 54.73 -24.13 117.32
CA LEU A 298 54.59 -24.87 118.57
C LEU A 298 55.86 -25.65 118.94
N ILE A 299 56.53 -26.29 117.98
CA ILE A 299 57.79 -27.00 118.25
C ILE A 299 58.89 -26.02 118.67
N ASN A 300 58.94 -24.83 118.06
CA ASN A 300 59.87 -23.79 118.48
C ASN A 300 59.61 -23.37 119.93
N ASP A 301 58.34 -23.15 120.30
CA ASP A 301 57.97 -22.81 121.68
C ASP A 301 58.35 -23.94 122.67
N ILE A 302 58.17 -25.21 122.28
CA ILE A 302 58.61 -26.36 123.08
C ILE A 302 60.14 -26.41 123.21
N ALA A 303 60.88 -26.13 122.14
CA ALA A 303 62.33 -26.09 122.17
C ALA A 303 62.83 -24.97 123.10
N ASP A 304 62.23 -23.78 123.05
CA ASP A 304 62.55 -22.66 123.93
C ASP A 304 62.23 -23.00 125.40
N GLN A 305 61.07 -23.62 125.68
CA GLN A 305 60.74 -24.10 127.03
C GLN A 305 61.71 -25.16 127.52
N THR A 306 62.11 -26.10 126.65
CA THR A 306 63.07 -27.16 126.98
C THR A 306 64.44 -26.58 127.27
N ASN A 307 64.86 -25.54 126.52
CA ASN A 307 66.09 -24.81 126.75
C ASN A 307 66.11 -24.13 128.14
N ILE A 308 65.00 -23.48 128.51
CA ILE A 308 64.83 -22.86 129.84
C ILE A 308 64.84 -23.92 130.95
N LEU A 309 64.15 -25.05 130.77
CA LEU A 309 64.13 -26.16 131.73
C LEU A 309 65.52 -26.77 131.91
N ALA A 310 66.27 -26.97 130.81
CA ALA A 310 67.63 -27.49 130.83
C ALA A 310 68.59 -26.54 131.54
N LEU A 311 68.49 -25.24 131.27
CA LEU A 311 69.29 -24.21 131.97
C LEU A 311 68.99 -24.21 133.48
N ASN A 312 67.72 -24.27 133.87
CA ASN A 312 67.33 -24.36 135.28
C ASN A 312 67.87 -25.64 135.94
N ALA A 313 67.86 -26.77 135.22
CA ALA A 313 68.43 -28.03 135.70
C ALA A 313 69.96 -27.96 135.84
N ALA A 314 70.66 -27.32 134.90
CA ALA A 314 72.11 -27.11 134.94
C ALA A 314 72.52 -26.23 136.13
N ILE A 315 71.76 -25.16 136.41
CA ILE A 315 71.95 -24.30 137.59
C ILE A 315 71.78 -25.11 138.88
N GLN A 316 70.70 -25.89 139.02
CA GLN A 316 70.45 -26.71 140.20
C GLN A 316 71.50 -27.82 140.38
N ALA A 317 71.97 -28.43 139.28
CA ALA A 317 73.03 -29.42 139.30
C ALA A 317 74.38 -28.82 139.73
N SER A 318 74.69 -27.59 139.30
CA SER A 318 75.86 -26.82 139.75
C SER A 318 75.77 -26.47 141.24
N MET A 319 74.58 -26.12 141.73
CA MET A 319 74.33 -25.87 143.17
C MET A 319 74.52 -27.11 144.05
N ALA A 320 74.31 -28.32 143.53
CA ALA A 320 74.49 -29.58 144.26
C ALA A 320 75.95 -30.07 144.33
N GLY A 321 76.91 -29.35 143.73
CA GLY A 321 78.34 -29.66 143.80
C GLY A 321 78.73 -31.01 143.18
N GLU A 322 79.60 -31.77 143.84
CA GLU A 322 80.10 -33.07 143.33
C GLU A 322 78.99 -34.12 143.10
N ALA A 323 77.89 -34.07 143.87
CA ALA A 323 76.75 -34.99 143.70
C ALA A 323 75.91 -34.68 142.44
N GLY A 324 75.93 -33.43 141.95
CA GLY A 324 75.16 -32.97 140.79
C GLY A 324 75.89 -33.09 139.45
N ARG A 325 77.17 -33.49 139.45
CA ARG A 325 78.04 -33.46 138.27
C ARG A 325 77.53 -34.29 137.09
N GLY A 326 76.95 -35.46 137.35
CA GLY A 326 76.31 -36.29 136.31
C GLY A 326 75.03 -35.67 135.74
N PHE A 327 74.24 -34.98 136.58
CA PHE A 327 73.04 -34.27 136.15
C PHE A 327 73.36 -33.00 135.36
N ALA A 328 74.45 -32.30 135.69
CA ALA A 328 74.90 -31.11 134.96
C ALA A 328 75.24 -31.44 133.50
N VAL A 329 75.96 -32.55 133.26
CA VAL A 329 76.30 -32.99 131.89
C VAL A 329 75.06 -33.33 131.07
N VAL A 330 74.06 -33.96 131.68
CA VAL A 330 72.78 -34.26 131.00
C VAL A 330 72.01 -32.98 130.71
N ALA A 331 71.98 -32.03 131.65
CA ALA A 331 71.31 -30.75 131.46
C ALA A 331 71.94 -29.92 130.33
N ASP A 332 73.28 -29.85 130.26
CA ASP A 332 73.99 -29.18 129.17
C ASP A 332 73.71 -29.84 127.80
N GLU A 333 73.63 -31.17 127.73
CA GLU A 333 73.32 -31.88 126.48
C GLU A 333 71.85 -31.68 126.05
N VAL A 334 70.91 -31.62 127.01
CA VAL A 334 69.50 -31.28 126.72
C VAL A 334 69.38 -29.83 126.25
N GLN A 335 70.12 -28.89 126.85
CA GLN A 335 70.17 -27.49 126.42
C GLN A 335 70.68 -27.39 124.97
N ARG A 336 71.79 -28.05 124.67
CA ARG A 336 72.38 -28.09 123.32
C ARG A 336 71.42 -28.72 122.30
N LEU A 337 70.67 -29.75 122.68
CA LEU A 337 69.66 -30.37 121.83
C LEU A 337 68.46 -29.43 121.59
N ALA A 338 68.04 -28.68 122.61
CA ALA A 338 66.99 -27.69 122.51
C ALA A 338 67.39 -26.53 121.57
N GLU A 339 68.60 -25.98 121.70
CA GLU A 339 69.15 -24.94 120.81
C GLU A 339 69.26 -25.42 119.36
N ARG A 340 69.71 -26.67 119.14
CA ARG A 340 69.74 -27.29 117.81
C ARG A 340 68.34 -27.47 117.23
N SER A 341 67.37 -27.86 118.06
CA SER A 341 65.98 -28.03 117.67
C SER A 341 65.35 -26.69 117.28
N ALA A 342 65.55 -25.64 118.08
CA ALA A 342 65.09 -24.28 117.80
C ALA A 342 65.71 -23.70 116.50
N THR A 343 66.99 -23.99 116.26
CA THR A 343 67.64 -23.58 115.01
C THR A 343 67.03 -24.30 113.80
N ALA A 344 66.78 -25.60 113.91
CA ALA A 344 66.17 -26.39 112.85
C ALA A 344 64.70 -26.00 112.58
N THR A 345 63.90 -25.75 113.63
CA THR A 345 62.53 -25.26 113.49
C THR A 345 62.48 -23.91 112.79
N LYS A 346 63.40 -22.99 113.09
CA LYS A 346 63.48 -21.68 112.43
C LYS A 346 63.84 -21.78 110.94
N GLN A 347 64.68 -22.75 110.56
CA GLN A 347 64.95 -23.05 109.15
C GLN A 347 63.71 -23.60 108.46
N ILE A 348 62.98 -24.53 109.09
CA ILE A 348 61.71 -25.07 108.57
C ILE A 348 60.65 -23.96 108.46
N GLU A 349 60.54 -23.07 109.45
CA GLU A 349 59.61 -21.95 109.44
C GLU A 349 59.85 -21.03 108.24
N THR A 350 61.13 -20.75 107.93
CA THR A 350 61.51 -19.97 106.75
C THR A 350 61.08 -20.66 105.46
N LEU A 351 61.33 -21.97 105.34
CA LEU A 351 60.90 -22.76 104.17
C LEU A 351 59.36 -22.77 104.02
N VAL A 352 58.63 -22.94 105.12
CA VAL A 352 57.16 -22.93 105.11
C VAL A 352 56.62 -21.56 104.69
N LYS A 353 57.21 -20.46 105.17
CA LYS A 353 56.86 -19.10 104.73
C LYS A 353 57.11 -18.89 103.24
N THR A 354 58.20 -19.41 102.69
CA THR A 354 58.45 -19.39 101.24
C THR A 354 57.38 -20.19 100.49
N ILE A 355 57.05 -21.41 100.93
CA ILE A 355 55.99 -22.22 100.29
C ILE A 355 54.63 -21.49 100.34
N GLN A 356 54.30 -20.83 101.46
CA GLN A 356 53.07 -20.02 101.58
C GLN A 356 53.05 -18.84 100.60
N ALA A 357 54.19 -18.14 100.43
CA ALA A 357 54.31 -17.07 99.46
C ALA A 357 54.15 -17.58 98.01
N ASP A 358 54.88 -18.64 97.65
CA ASP A 358 54.86 -19.24 96.31
C ASP A 358 53.47 -19.80 95.96
N THR A 359 52.77 -20.41 96.94
CA THR A 359 51.40 -20.92 96.73
C THR A 359 50.40 -19.79 96.52
N ASN A 360 50.49 -18.68 97.26
CA ASN A 360 49.66 -17.51 97.03
C ASN A 360 49.91 -16.88 95.66
N GLU A 361 51.18 -16.72 95.27
CA GLU A 361 51.55 -16.21 93.94
C GLU A 361 51.00 -17.12 92.83
N ALA A 362 51.12 -18.44 92.99
CA ALA A 362 50.59 -19.39 92.02
C ALA A 362 49.06 -19.33 91.90
N VAL A 363 48.32 -19.09 93.00
CA VAL A 363 46.86 -18.88 92.96
C VAL A 363 46.52 -17.60 92.18
N MET A 364 47.21 -16.48 92.45
CA MET A 364 47.00 -15.23 91.72
C MET A 364 47.28 -15.39 90.21
N SER A 365 48.35 -16.12 89.87
CA SER A 365 48.69 -16.42 88.47
C SER A 365 47.62 -17.29 87.78
N MET A 366 47.05 -18.27 88.50
CA MET A 366 45.94 -19.09 88.00
C MET A 366 44.66 -18.27 87.77
N GLU A 367 44.33 -17.31 88.63
CA GLU A 367 43.19 -16.40 88.45
C GLU A 367 43.38 -15.51 87.22
N SER A 368 44.57 -14.91 87.06
CA SER A 368 44.92 -14.13 85.87
C SER A 368 44.82 -14.95 84.58
N THR A 369 45.38 -16.17 84.59
CA THR A 369 45.32 -17.08 83.44
C THR A 369 43.87 -17.48 83.13
N THR A 370 43.01 -17.65 84.13
CA THR A 370 41.58 -17.92 83.93
C THR A 370 40.90 -16.79 83.17
N ALA A 371 41.18 -15.52 83.54
CA ALA A 371 40.65 -14.36 82.84
C ALA A 371 41.09 -14.32 81.37
N GLU A 372 42.35 -14.62 81.09
CA GLU A 372 42.89 -14.67 79.73
C GLU A 372 42.28 -15.80 78.89
N VAL A 373 42.04 -16.98 79.46
CA VAL A 373 41.36 -18.08 78.77
C VAL A 373 39.91 -17.72 78.44
N VAL A 374 39.20 -17.07 79.36
CA VAL A 374 37.83 -16.58 79.11
C VAL A 374 37.81 -15.54 77.99
N ARG A 375 38.78 -14.61 78.00
CA ARG A 375 38.95 -13.61 76.93
C ARG A 375 39.25 -14.29 75.59
N GLY A 376 40.13 -15.30 75.57
CA GLY A 376 40.45 -16.09 74.39
C GLY A 376 39.25 -16.85 73.83
N ALA A 377 38.44 -17.47 74.70
CA ALA A 377 37.20 -18.14 74.29
C ALA A 377 36.19 -17.19 73.67
N ARG A 378 36.06 -15.95 74.21
CA ARG A 378 35.19 -14.92 73.63
C ARG A 378 35.66 -14.49 72.24
N LEU A 379 36.96 -14.20 72.07
CA LEU A 379 37.52 -13.84 70.77
C LEU A 379 37.35 -14.95 69.72
N ALA A 380 37.52 -16.21 70.14
CA ALA A 380 37.23 -17.34 69.26
C ALA A 380 35.76 -17.39 68.87
N LYS A 381 34.83 -17.16 69.81
CA LYS A 381 33.40 -17.09 69.52
C LYS A 381 33.08 -15.99 68.50
N ASP A 382 33.61 -14.78 68.68
CA ASP A 382 33.39 -13.66 67.77
C ASP A 382 33.90 -13.99 66.34
N ALA A 383 35.02 -14.70 66.23
CA ALA A 383 35.53 -15.20 64.95
C ALA A 383 34.61 -16.26 64.31
N GLY A 384 33.95 -17.09 65.13
CA GLY A 384 32.95 -18.07 64.67
C GLY A 384 31.71 -17.40 64.09
N GLU A 385 31.18 -16.39 64.79
CA GLU A 385 30.03 -15.59 64.33
C GLU A 385 30.35 -14.89 62.98
N ALA A 386 31.56 -14.37 62.81
CA ALA A 386 32.00 -13.78 61.53
C ALA A 386 32.07 -14.81 60.39
N LEU A 387 32.47 -16.06 60.68
CA LEU A 387 32.50 -17.13 59.67
C LEU A 387 31.09 -17.58 59.27
N GLU A 388 30.14 -17.60 60.20
CA GLU A 388 28.72 -17.82 59.89
C GLU A 388 28.16 -16.73 58.96
N GLU A 389 28.52 -15.46 59.20
CA GLU A 389 28.13 -14.35 58.32
C GLU A 389 28.72 -14.53 56.91
N VAL A 390 30.01 -14.89 56.80
CA VAL A 390 30.64 -15.20 55.49
C VAL A 390 29.92 -16.34 54.77
N GLN A 391 29.52 -17.39 55.50
CA GLN A 391 28.76 -18.49 54.94
C GLN A 391 27.40 -18.01 54.37
N GLN A 392 26.67 -17.19 55.12
CA GLN A 392 25.37 -16.66 54.70
C GLN A 392 25.49 -15.74 53.48
N VAL A 393 26.47 -14.83 53.48
CA VAL A 393 26.73 -13.94 52.34
C VAL A 393 27.15 -14.73 51.10
N SER A 394 27.98 -15.76 51.26
CA SER A 394 28.42 -16.61 50.15
C SER A 394 27.26 -17.41 49.54
N ASN A 395 26.33 -17.93 50.35
CA ASN A 395 25.11 -18.58 49.86
C ASN A 395 24.21 -17.61 49.07
N ASN A 396 24.02 -16.40 49.58
CA ASN A 396 23.27 -15.37 48.87
C ASN A 396 23.93 -14.99 47.54
N LEU A 397 25.27 -14.91 47.53
CA LEU A 397 26.06 -14.66 46.32
C LEU A 397 25.85 -15.76 45.28
N ALA A 398 25.89 -17.04 45.67
CA ALA A 398 25.62 -18.16 44.77
C ALA A 398 24.22 -18.06 44.13
N ALA A 399 23.19 -17.71 44.93
CA ALA A 399 21.83 -17.52 44.41
C ALA A 399 21.72 -16.35 43.41
N LEU A 400 22.36 -15.21 43.70
CA LEU A 400 22.42 -14.06 42.78
C LEU A 400 23.12 -14.42 41.47
N ILE A 401 24.22 -15.16 41.55
CA ILE A 401 24.96 -15.62 40.37
C ILE A 401 24.12 -16.58 39.52
N GLN A 402 23.34 -17.45 40.14
CA GLN A 402 22.41 -18.32 39.42
C GLN A 402 21.36 -17.50 38.64
N ASN A 403 20.87 -16.40 39.21
CA ASN A 403 19.97 -15.48 38.50
C ASN A 403 20.67 -14.80 37.32
N ILE A 404 21.91 -14.33 37.48
CA ILE A 404 22.71 -13.77 36.36
C ILE A 404 22.86 -14.80 35.24
N SER A 405 23.15 -16.07 35.57
CA SER A 405 23.25 -17.15 34.58
C SER A 405 21.92 -17.39 33.83
N ASN A 406 20.79 -17.32 34.53
CA ASN A 406 19.46 -17.42 33.91
C ASN A 406 19.18 -16.24 32.97
N GLU A 407 19.47 -15.02 33.41
CA GLU A 407 19.27 -13.80 32.60
C GLU A 407 20.18 -13.79 31.37
N ALA A 408 21.44 -14.22 31.50
CA ALA A 408 22.36 -14.38 30.37
C ALA A 408 21.80 -15.37 29.33
N ARG A 409 21.28 -16.52 29.76
CA ARG A 409 20.61 -17.47 28.83
C ARG A 409 19.42 -16.84 28.10
N GLN A 410 18.60 -16.07 28.82
CA GLN A 410 17.46 -15.37 28.21
C GLN A 410 17.92 -14.31 27.20
N GLN A 411 18.96 -13.55 27.52
CA GLN A 411 19.55 -12.57 26.61
C GLN A 411 20.13 -13.24 25.35
N ALA A 412 20.78 -14.41 25.48
CA ALA A 412 21.30 -15.16 24.34
C ALA A 412 20.18 -15.59 23.39
N ALA A 413 19.05 -16.08 23.93
CA ALA A 413 17.88 -16.42 23.13
C ALA A 413 17.31 -15.19 22.40
N SER A 414 17.20 -14.05 23.10
CA SER A 414 16.76 -12.79 22.49
C SER A 414 17.70 -12.32 21.38
N ALA A 415 19.03 -12.38 21.59
CA ALA A 415 20.01 -12.05 20.56
C ALA A 415 19.86 -12.94 19.32
N GLY A 416 19.61 -14.25 19.51
CA GLY A 416 19.29 -15.17 18.42
C GLY A 416 18.04 -14.76 17.63
N HIS A 417 16.96 -14.36 18.33
CA HIS A 417 15.75 -13.86 17.67
C HIS A 417 15.99 -12.57 16.89
N ILE A 418 16.75 -11.63 17.44
CA ILE A 418 17.07 -10.37 16.74
C ILE A 418 17.94 -10.66 15.51
N SER A 419 18.93 -11.55 15.62
CA SER A 419 19.76 -11.99 14.48
C SER A 419 18.91 -12.57 13.35
N ASN A 420 17.97 -13.47 13.67
CA ASN A 420 17.04 -14.01 12.68
C ASN A 420 16.16 -12.91 12.06
N THR A 421 15.71 -11.94 12.87
CA THR A 421 14.93 -10.79 12.37
C THR A 421 15.75 -9.94 11.40
N MET A 422 17.03 -9.71 11.67
CA MET A 422 17.92 -8.98 10.75
C MET A 422 18.10 -9.69 9.41
N ASN A 423 18.19 -11.02 9.41
CA ASN A 423 18.22 -11.79 8.15
C ASN A 423 16.93 -11.59 7.33
N VAL A 424 15.76 -11.63 7.98
CA VAL A 424 14.48 -11.37 7.30
C VAL A 424 14.42 -9.94 6.75
N ILE A 425 14.89 -8.95 7.50
CA ILE A 425 14.94 -7.55 7.02
C ILE A 425 15.91 -7.45 5.84
N GLN A 426 17.06 -8.12 5.87
CA GLN A 426 18.02 -8.14 4.76
C GLN A 426 17.37 -8.69 3.47
N ASP A 427 16.60 -9.77 3.57
CA ASP A 427 15.87 -10.34 2.43
C ASP A 427 14.83 -9.35 1.87
N ILE A 428 14.06 -8.70 2.76
CA ILE A 428 13.09 -7.67 2.38
C ILE A 428 13.77 -6.47 1.70
N THR A 429 14.91 -6.03 2.22
CA THR A 429 15.70 -4.94 1.63
C THR A 429 16.21 -5.34 0.24
N SER A 430 16.72 -6.56 0.06
CA SER A 430 17.14 -7.08 -1.25
C SER A 430 15.98 -7.13 -2.27
N GLN A 431 14.81 -7.59 -1.82
CA GLN A 431 13.60 -7.60 -2.65
C GLN A 431 13.13 -6.19 -3.00
N THR A 432 13.22 -5.25 -2.04
CA THR A 432 12.87 -3.84 -2.25
C THR A 432 13.79 -3.18 -3.27
N THR A 433 15.10 -3.38 -3.16
CA THR A 433 16.07 -2.90 -4.17
C THR A 433 15.75 -3.46 -5.55
N SER A 434 15.52 -4.77 -5.65
CA SER A 434 15.21 -5.44 -6.91
C SER A 434 13.90 -4.95 -7.53
N GLY A 435 12.85 -4.81 -6.72
CA GLY A 435 11.55 -4.28 -7.15
C GLY A 435 11.64 -2.83 -7.60
N THR A 436 12.42 -2.02 -6.90
CA THR A 436 12.64 -0.62 -7.24
C THR A 436 13.39 -0.46 -8.57
N LEU A 437 14.42 -1.28 -8.81
CA LEU A 437 15.13 -1.32 -10.10
C LEU A 437 14.23 -1.83 -11.25
N ALA A 438 13.28 -2.72 -10.97
CA ALA A 438 12.27 -3.12 -11.95
C ALA A 438 11.31 -1.97 -12.27
N THR A 439 10.81 -1.25 -11.26
CA THR A 439 9.97 -0.06 -11.44
C THR A 439 10.67 1.00 -12.27
N ALA A 440 11.93 1.30 -11.98
CA ALA A 440 12.76 2.20 -12.78
C ALA A 440 12.78 1.79 -14.26
N ARG A 441 13.02 0.51 -14.56
CA ARG A 441 13.01 0.03 -15.95
C ARG A 441 11.65 0.18 -16.63
N SER A 442 10.55 -0.16 -15.95
CA SER A 442 9.19 0.00 -16.49
C SER A 442 8.82 1.47 -16.71
N ILE A 443 9.28 2.37 -15.85
CA ILE A 443 9.11 3.81 -16.02
C ILE A 443 9.92 4.34 -17.22
N GLY A 444 11.13 3.82 -17.44
CA GLY A 444 11.90 4.10 -18.66
C GLY A 444 11.12 3.73 -19.94
N GLN A 445 10.46 2.57 -19.95
CA GLN A 445 9.60 2.13 -21.06
C GLN A 445 8.36 3.02 -21.22
N LEU A 446 7.73 3.47 -20.12
CA LEU A 446 6.60 4.40 -20.17
C LEU A 446 6.99 5.75 -20.80
N ASN A 447 8.19 6.24 -20.48
CA ASN A 447 8.71 7.46 -21.06
C ASN A 447 8.96 7.30 -22.59
N GLU A 448 9.49 6.16 -23.01
CA GLU A 448 9.65 5.82 -24.43
C GLU A 448 8.30 5.76 -25.17
N MET A 449 7.30 5.08 -24.60
CA MET A 449 5.95 5.03 -25.18
C MET A 449 5.27 6.41 -25.23
N ALA A 450 5.49 7.27 -24.24
CA ALA A 450 4.99 8.64 -24.25
C ALA A 450 5.64 9.47 -25.37
N ALA A 451 6.94 9.31 -25.59
CA ALA A 451 7.67 9.94 -26.69
C ALA A 451 7.19 9.42 -28.05
N GLU A 452 6.94 8.11 -28.19
CA GLU A 452 6.37 7.51 -29.40
C GLU A 452 4.95 8.04 -29.69
N LEU A 453 4.10 8.21 -28.67
CA LEU A 453 2.77 8.80 -28.81
C LEU A 453 2.85 10.26 -29.29
N GLN A 454 3.74 11.06 -28.70
CA GLN A 454 4.01 12.44 -29.15
C GLN A 454 4.47 12.46 -30.61
N GLN A 455 5.40 11.59 -30.98
CA GLN A 455 5.92 11.48 -32.33
C GLN A 455 4.85 11.01 -33.33
N SER A 456 3.92 10.14 -32.92
CA SER A 456 2.83 9.67 -33.77
C SER A 456 1.83 10.76 -34.10
N VAL A 457 1.69 11.78 -33.25
CA VAL A 457 0.76 12.90 -33.50
C VAL A 457 1.46 14.18 -33.95
N SER A 458 2.80 14.23 -33.92
CA SER A 458 3.58 15.41 -34.37
C SER A 458 3.46 15.71 -35.86
N GLY A 459 2.98 14.74 -36.66
CA GLY A 459 2.66 14.95 -38.07
C GLY A 459 1.43 15.82 -38.29
N PHE A 460 0.58 15.99 -37.26
CA PHE A 460 -0.59 16.85 -37.34
C PHE A 460 -0.25 18.27 -36.89
N LYS A 461 -0.49 19.26 -37.74
CA LYS A 461 -0.30 20.68 -37.38
C LYS A 461 -1.55 21.24 -36.72
N LEU A 462 -1.40 21.75 -35.51
CA LEU A 462 -2.47 22.41 -34.77
C LEU A 462 -2.39 23.95 -34.93
N PRO A 463 -3.51 24.67 -34.81
CA PRO A 463 -3.50 26.14 -34.78
C PRO A 463 -2.69 26.67 -33.58
N ASP A 464 -1.95 27.76 -33.77
CA ASP A 464 -1.08 28.36 -32.73
C ASP A 464 -1.83 28.68 -31.42
N GLU A 465 -3.13 29.00 -31.49
CA GLU A 465 -3.97 29.28 -30.32
C GLU A 465 -4.18 28.06 -29.41
N MET A 466 -4.05 26.84 -29.95
CA MET A 466 -4.18 25.58 -29.20
C MET A 466 -2.83 25.07 -28.65
N LEU A 467 -1.72 25.66 -29.06
CA LEU A 467 -0.36 25.34 -28.58
C LEU A 467 0.07 26.22 -27.38
N ALA A 468 -0.75 27.21 -27.00
CA ALA A 468 -0.42 28.24 -26.01
C ALA A 468 -0.87 27.93 -24.56
N HIS A 469 -1.37 26.73 -24.29
CA HIS A 469 -1.77 26.25 -22.96
C HIS A 469 -1.17 24.88 -22.69
#